data_AF-A0A661E1H8-F1
#
_entry.id   AF-A0A661E1H8-F1
#
_cell.length_a   1.000
_cell.length_b   1.000
_cell.length_c   1.000
_cell.angle_alpha   90.00
_cell.angle_beta   90.00
_cell.angle_gamma   90.00
#
_symmetry.space_group_name_H-M   'P 1'
#
loop_
_entity.id
_entity.type
_entity.pdbx_description
1 polymer ?
#
loop_
_entity_poly.entity_id
_entity_poly.type
_entity_poly.pdbx_seq_one_letter_code
_entity_poly.pdbx_strand_id
1 'polypeptide(L)' 'MLIFEKSQQGRRSVAQAPQTKQSLDSIPEQFRRKKAPKLPEVSELQAVRHYTQLSQKNFSIDTHFY' A
#
# COMPACT_ATOMS: atom_id res chain seq x y z
N MET A 1 6.63 -14.09 -2.29
CA MET A 1 6.69 -13.13 -1.18
C MET A 1 5.66 -12.05 -1.42
N LEU A 2 4.69 -11.93 -0.52
CA LEU A 2 3.61 -10.94 -0.57
C LEU A 2 4.10 -9.59 -0.01
N ILE A 3 3.48 -8.49 -0.42
CA ILE A 3 3.81 -7.16 0.12
C ILE A 3 3.53 -7.06 1.64
N PHE A 4 2.57 -7.84 2.15
CA PHE A 4 2.23 -7.91 3.58
C PHE A 4 3.36 -8.45 4.44
N GLU A 5 4.20 -9.33 3.91
CA GLU A 5 5.37 -9.89 4.63
C GLU A 5 6.47 -8.84 4.84
N LYS A 6 6.45 -7.74 4.07
CA LYS A 6 7.38 -6.61 4.21
C LYS A 6 6.84 -5.50 5.13
N SER A 7 5.61 -5.65 5.63
CA SER A 7 4.90 -4.66 6.45
C SER A 7 5.59 -4.45 7.79
N GLN A 8 5.68 -3.20 8.24
CA GLN A 8 6.10 -2.87 9.61
C GLN A 8 5.19 -1.81 10.20
N GLN A 9 4.72 -2.04 11.42
CA GLN A 9 3.77 -1.17 12.10
C GLN A 9 4.25 0.29 12.16
N GLY A 10 3.35 1.21 11.84
CA GLY A 10 3.59 2.66 11.78
C GLY A 10 4.26 3.14 10.49
N ARG A 11 4.73 2.25 9.62
CA ARG A 11 5.42 2.65 8.40
C ARG A 11 4.43 3.11 7.33
N ARG A 12 4.69 4.29 6.79
CA ARG A 12 3.91 4.88 5.70
C ARG A 12 4.79 5.75 4.83
N SER A 13 4.32 6.08 3.63
CA SER A 13 4.93 7.16 2.85
C SER A 13 4.37 8.51 3.27
N VAL A 14 5.19 9.34 3.92
CA VAL A 14 4.75 10.63 4.48
C VAL A 14 4.46 11.64 3.36
N ALA A 15 5.21 11.60 2.27
CA ALA A 15 5.08 12.57 1.17
C ALA A 15 3.71 12.52 0.49
N GLN A 16 3.11 11.32 0.37
CA GLN A 16 1.80 11.10 -0.24
C GLN A 16 0.68 10.93 0.79
N ALA A 17 1.00 10.91 2.08
CA ALA A 17 -0.01 10.84 3.13
C ALA A 17 -0.77 12.16 3.22
N PRO A 18 -2.10 12.13 3.43
CA PRO A 18 -2.86 13.33 3.77
C PRO A 18 -2.22 14.05 4.97
N GLN A 19 -1.94 15.34 4.80
CA GLN A 19 -1.33 16.19 5.82
C GLN A 19 -2.27 16.38 7.02
N THR A 20 -3.57 16.43 6.76
CA THR A 20 -4.62 16.59 7.76
C THR A 20 -5.49 15.35 7.84
N LYS A 21 -5.88 14.98 9.06
CA LYS A 21 -6.93 14.00 9.27
C LYS A 21 -8.27 14.67 9.03
N GLN A 22 -9.09 14.07 8.17
CA GLN A 22 -10.45 14.54 7.93
C GLN A 22 -11.35 14.16 9.11
N SER A 23 -12.26 15.06 9.49
CA SER A 23 -13.24 14.75 10.53
C SER A 23 -14.21 13.66 10.05
N LEU A 24 -14.68 12.84 10.99
CA LEU A 24 -15.68 11.80 10.76
C LEU A 24 -17.10 12.23 11.17
N ASP A 25 -17.28 13.49 11.60
CA ASP A 25 -18.54 13.98 12.18
C ASP A 25 -19.76 13.81 11.26
N SER A 26 -19.55 13.85 9.94
CA SER A 26 -20.61 13.62 8.94
C SER A 26 -21.04 12.16 8.78
N ILE A 27 -20.30 11.22 9.36
CA ILE A 27 -20.57 9.77 9.26
C ILE A 27 -21.13 9.29 10.61
N PRO A 28 -22.38 8.79 10.68
CA PRO A 28 -22.93 8.21 11.90
C PRO A 28 -22.08 7.07 12.45
N GLU A 29 -21.93 6.98 13.77
CA GLU A 29 -21.01 6.06 14.45
C GLU A 29 -21.23 4.59 14.05
N GLN A 30 -22.49 4.18 13.88
CA GLN A 30 -22.87 2.83 13.46
C GLN A 30 -22.30 2.42 12.09
N PHE A 31 -21.95 3.39 11.24
CA PHE A 31 -21.35 3.16 9.92
C PHE A 31 -19.82 3.33 9.92
N ARG A 32 -19.20 3.75 11.03
CA ARG A 32 -17.75 3.93 11.12
C ARG A 32 -17.05 2.58 11.29
N ARG A 33 -15.87 2.43 10.68
CA ARG A 33 -15.03 1.23 10.83
C ARG A 33 -14.53 1.13 12.27
N LYS A 34 -14.79 -0.02 12.93
CA LYS A 34 -14.31 -0.31 14.30
C LYS A 34 -12.85 -0.76 14.36
N LYS A 35 -12.30 -1.24 13.25
CA LYS A 35 -10.92 -1.74 13.13
C LYS A 35 -10.28 -1.14 11.89
N ALA A 36 -8.98 -0.83 11.99
CA ALA A 36 -8.21 -0.39 10.85
C ALA A 36 -8.21 -1.48 9.75
N PRO A 37 -8.22 -1.08 8.46
CA PRO A 37 -8.05 -2.04 7.38
C PRO A 37 -6.66 -2.67 7.44
N LYS A 38 -6.55 -3.94 7.08
CA LYS A 38 -5.28 -4.67 7.03
C LYS A 38 -4.50 -4.28 5.77
N LEU A 39 -4.03 -3.04 5.71
CA LEU A 39 -3.18 -2.55 4.62
C LEU A 39 -1.70 -2.82 4.96
N PRO A 40 -0.84 -3.07 3.96
CA PRO A 40 0.59 -3.20 4.20
C PRO A 40 1.18 -1.83 4.57
N GLU A 41 1.96 -1.82 5.64
CA GLU A 41 2.64 -0.64 6.17
C GLU A 41 4.09 -0.63 5.64
N VAL A 42 4.28 0.02 4.50
CA VAL A 42 5.55 0.07 3.75
C VAL A 42 5.91 1.49 3.34
N SER A 43 7.20 1.77 3.12
CA SER A 43 7.64 3.03 2.54
C SER A 43 7.46 3.02 1.02
N GLU A 44 7.47 4.20 0.40
CA GLU A 44 7.38 4.31 -1.07
C GLU A 44 8.46 3.48 -1.78
N LEU A 45 9.72 3.58 -1.34
CA LEU A 45 10.82 2.79 -1.92
C LEU A 45 10.59 1.28 -1.80
N GLN A 46 9.95 0.82 -0.73
CA GLN A 46 9.61 -0.60 -0.57
C GLN A 46 8.48 -1.02 -1.51
N ALA A 47 7.46 -0.18 -1.69
CA ALA A 47 6.39 -0.42 -2.63
C ALA A 47 6.94 -0.51 -4.07
N VAL A 48 7.75 0.47 -4.49
CA VAL A 48 8.40 0.49 -5.80
C VAL A 48 9.23 -0.77 -6.01
N ARG A 49 10.15 -1.08 -5.09
CA ARG A 49 10.98 -2.30 -5.19
C ARG A 49 10.15 -3.57 -5.28
N HIS A 50 9.06 -3.69 -4.51
CA HIS A 50 8.20 -4.86 -4.56
C HIS A 50 7.55 -5.04 -5.93
N TYR A 51 6.94 -3.99 -6.48
CA TYR A 51 6.25 -4.10 -7.77
C TYR A 51 7.21 -4.19 -8.96
N THR A 52 8.39 -3.57 -8.91
CA THR A 52 9.45 -3.79 -9.92
C THR A 52 9.95 -5.24 -9.91
N GLN A 53 10.16 -5.84 -8.73
CA GLN A 53 10.54 -7.25 -8.63
C GLN A 53 9.43 -8.20 -9.07
N LEU A 54 8.16 -7.80 -8.88
CA LEU A 54 7.03 -8.57 -9.32
C LEU A 54 6.88 -8.52 -10.85
N SER A 55 7.07 -7.36 -11.47
CA SER A 55 6.96 -7.23 -12.93
C SER A 55 8.01 -8.04 -13.69
N GLN A 56 9.22 -8.17 -13.14
CA GLN A 56 10.28 -9.02 -13.71
C GLN A 56 9.93 -10.51 -13.74
N LYS A 57 8.88 -10.94 -13.02
CA LYS A 57 8.39 -12.32 -13.03
C LYS A 57 7.25 -12.53 -14.01
N ASN A 58 6.76 -11.47 -14.65
CA ASN A 58 5.74 -11.55 -15.67
C ASN A 58 6.39 -11.84 -17.03
N PHE A 59 5.67 -12.57 -17.87
CA PHE A 59 5.98 -12.62 -19.28
C PHE A 59 5.54 -11.31 -19.94
N SER A 60 6.40 -10.66 -20.71
CA SER A 60 6.07 -9.46 -21.47
C SER A 60 6.73 -9.46 -22.85
N ILE A 61 6.08 -8.80 -23.81
CA ILE A 61 6.60 -8.64 -25.18
C ILE A 61 7.93 -7.89 -25.15
N ASP A 62 8.08 -6.89 -24.27
CA ASP A 62 9.31 -6.10 -24.15
C ASP A 62 10.54 -6.90 -23.68
N THR A 63 10.33 -8.07 -23.06
CA THR A 63 11.39 -8.89 -22.45
C THR A 63 11.56 -10.26 -23.08
N HIS A 64 10.63 -10.71 -23.93
CA HIS A 64 10.64 -12.05 -24.53
C HIS A 64 10.42 -11.97 -26.04
N PHE A 65 11.33 -12.58 -26.81
CA PHE A 65 11.14 -12.78 -28.25
C PHE A 65 10.15 -13.92 -28.50
N TYR A 66 9.25 -13.72 -29.47
CA TYR A 66 8.39 -14.75 -30.04
C TYR A 66 8.99 -15.30 -31.33
#